data_AF-A0A939D1Z8-F1
#
_entry.id   AF-A0A939D1Z8-F1
#
_cell.length_a   1.000
_cell.length_b   1.000
_cell.length_c   1.000
_cell.angle_alpha   90.00
_cell.angle_beta   90.00
_cell.angle_gamma   90.00
#
_symmetry.space_group_name_H-M   'P 1'
#
loop_
_entity.id
_entity.type
_entity.pdbx_description
1 polymer ?
#
loop_
_entity_poly.entity_id
_entity_poly.type
_entity_poly.pdbx_seq_one_letter_code
_entity_poly.pdbx_strand_id
1 'polypeptide(L)'
;MMRLYLFAEGQTEQTFADNLLKLYLAQHSVLMDKIILIAHARKKGHVHRGGGRKYEPMKDDILRFLKQEKGSKVFFTTMIDLYAIAPDFPGLAEAESLRQNPVQRVEFLEQRFAEDISDPRFIPYIQLHEYEAYLFADPTCFEYLDAHCTKEIEALNAIANQYETPELINDGQQTAPSKRIIAKFPDYGKAKSAFGPQLAELIGLEVIRSRCPHFNTWLLRLESLNHTPS
;
A
#
# COMPACT_ATOMS: atom_id res chain seq x y z
N MET A 1 12.27 2.66 21.57
CA MET A 1 11.23 2.63 20.54
C MET A 1 11.80 3.23 19.27
N MET A 2 11.65 2.55 18.14
CA MET A 2 12.03 3.08 16.84
C MET A 2 10.92 4.01 16.35
N ARG A 3 11.26 5.13 15.72
CA ARG A 3 10.28 6.03 15.09
C ARG A 3 10.21 5.68 13.61
N LEU A 4 9.00 5.51 13.10
CA LEU A 4 8.72 5.21 11.70
C LEU A 4 7.91 6.34 11.09
N TYR A 5 8.36 6.82 9.95
CA TYR A 5 7.65 7.77 9.11
C TYR A 5 7.14 7.02 7.88
N LEU A 6 5.86 7.16 7.55
CA LEU A 6 5.27 6.51 6.38
C LEU A 6 4.85 7.57 5.36
N PHE A 7 5.26 7.40 4.11
CA PHE A 7 4.80 8.21 2.98
C PHE A 7 3.69 7.48 2.24
N ALA A 8 2.46 7.97 2.37
CA ALA A 8 1.27 7.39 1.75
C ALA A 8 0.96 8.08 0.41
N GLU A 9 0.52 7.30 -0.57
CA GLU A 9 0.02 7.83 -1.84
C GLU A 9 -1.30 8.59 -1.67
N GLY A 10 -2.23 8.10 -0.87
CA GLY A 10 -3.57 8.64 -0.78
C GLY A 10 -4.13 8.63 0.63
N GLN A 11 -5.34 9.17 0.76
CA GLN A 11 -6.05 9.24 2.04
C GLN A 11 -6.40 7.84 2.56
N THR A 12 -6.69 6.89 1.66
CA THR A 12 -7.02 5.51 2.02
C THR A 12 -5.85 4.84 2.73
N GLU A 13 -4.67 4.88 2.13
CA GLU A 13 -3.43 4.29 2.66
C GLU A 13 -3.00 5.01 3.94
N GLN A 14 -3.15 6.33 3.99
CA GLN A 14 -2.87 7.11 5.19
C GLN A 14 -3.77 6.67 6.36
N THR A 15 -5.06 6.49 6.11
CA THR A 15 -6.04 6.13 7.15
C THR A 15 -5.85 4.68 7.60
N PHE A 16 -5.58 3.76 6.66
CA PHE A 16 -5.22 2.39 6.98
C PHE A 16 -3.97 2.30 7.86
N ALA A 17 -2.93 3.08 7.52
CA ALA A 17 -1.71 3.12 8.31
C ALA A 17 -1.96 3.69 9.72
N ASP A 18 -2.79 4.73 9.87
CA ASP A 18 -3.07 5.34 11.17
C ASP A 18 -3.93 4.42 12.05
N ASN A 19 -4.91 3.72 11.47
CA ASN A 19 -5.87 2.92 12.21
C ASN A 19 -5.35 1.51 12.53
N LEU A 20 -4.70 0.82 11.57
CA LEU A 20 -4.20 -0.54 11.80
C LEU A 20 -2.70 -0.56 12.10
N LEU A 21 -1.87 -0.09 11.16
CA LEU A 21 -0.42 -0.31 11.22
C LEU A 21 0.22 0.35 12.44
N LYS A 22 -0.20 1.57 12.76
CA LYS A 22 0.33 2.32 13.91
C LYS A 22 0.08 1.62 15.23
N LEU A 23 -1.15 1.13 15.45
CA LEU A 23 -1.49 0.39 16.68
C LEU A 23 -0.75 -0.94 16.74
N TYR A 24 -0.67 -1.64 15.62
CA TYR A 24 0.03 -2.92 15.54
C TYR A 24 1.53 -2.77 15.79
N LEU A 25 2.21 -1.90 15.05
CA LEU A 25 3.67 -1.71 15.14
C LEU A 25 4.11 -1.16 16.51
N ALA A 26 3.24 -0.42 17.21
CA ALA A 26 3.52 0.02 18.57
C ALA A 26 3.76 -1.17 19.52
N GLN A 27 3.08 -2.30 19.30
CA GLN A 27 3.28 -3.55 20.06
C GLN A 27 4.67 -4.15 19.81
N HIS A 28 5.28 -3.84 18.65
CA HIS A 28 6.64 -4.23 18.26
C HIS A 28 7.68 -3.15 18.59
N SER A 29 7.37 -2.19 19.47
CA SER A 29 8.27 -1.06 19.81
C SER A 29 8.67 -0.20 18.61
N VAL A 30 7.81 -0.10 17.60
CA VAL A 30 7.94 0.77 16.44
C VAL A 30 6.79 1.77 16.44
N LEU A 31 7.09 3.02 16.75
CA LEU A 31 6.12 4.10 16.79
C LEU A 31 6.00 4.74 15.41
N MET A 32 4.85 4.57 14.76
CA MET A 32 4.53 5.34 13.56
C MET A 32 4.19 6.78 13.96
N ASP A 33 5.14 7.69 13.76
CA ASP A 33 5.11 9.05 14.29
C ASP A 33 4.35 10.00 13.36
N LYS A 34 4.64 9.91 12.06
CA LYS A 34 3.95 10.70 11.02
C LYS A 34 3.62 9.84 9.82
N ILE A 35 2.39 10.02 9.33
CA ILE A 35 1.92 9.45 8.07
C ILE A 35 1.67 10.62 7.11
N ILE A 36 2.53 10.72 6.11
CA ILE A 36 2.69 11.89 5.26
C ILE A 36 2.14 11.55 3.88
N LEU A 37 1.16 12.32 3.40
CA LEU A 37 0.76 12.25 2.00
C LEU A 37 1.88 12.79 1.10
N ILE A 38 2.29 12.04 0.08
CA ILE A 38 3.32 12.50 -0.88
C ILE A 38 2.85 13.71 -1.70
N ALA A 39 3.77 14.50 -2.25
CA ALA A 39 3.45 15.73 -2.99
C ALA A 39 2.36 15.58 -4.07
N HIS A 40 2.32 14.45 -4.79
CA HIS A 40 1.32 14.19 -5.83
C HIS A 40 -0.10 13.96 -5.28
N ALA A 41 -0.21 13.41 -4.07
CA ALA A 41 -1.45 13.17 -3.34
C ALA A 41 -2.16 14.44 -2.88
N ARG A 42 -1.37 15.50 -2.60
CA ARG A 42 -1.87 16.74 -1.96
C ARG A 42 -2.64 17.64 -2.91
N LYS A 43 -2.61 17.39 -4.22
CA LYS A 43 -3.39 18.16 -5.20
C LYS A 43 -4.84 17.66 -5.21
N LYS A 44 -5.69 18.35 -4.43
CA LYS A 44 -7.14 18.19 -4.31
C LYS A 44 -7.84 17.74 -5.62
N GLY A 45 -8.58 16.64 -5.53
CA GLY A 45 -9.88 16.48 -6.17
C GLY A 45 -9.94 15.91 -7.58
N HIS A 46 -8.82 15.79 -8.29
CA HIS A 46 -8.78 15.10 -9.58
C HIS A 46 -7.58 14.18 -9.62
N VAL A 47 -7.79 12.93 -9.20
CA VAL A 47 -6.92 11.81 -9.57
C VAL A 47 -6.97 11.73 -11.09
N HIS A 48 -6.04 12.42 -11.76
CA HIS A 48 -5.75 12.12 -13.15
C HIS A 48 -5.29 10.67 -13.13
N ARG A 49 -5.95 9.80 -13.92
CA ARG A 49 -5.66 8.37 -14.05
C ARG A 49 -4.30 8.10 -14.72
N GLY A 50 -3.25 8.66 -14.15
CA GLY A 50 -1.87 8.52 -14.57
C GLY A 50 -1.03 9.06 -13.43
N GLY A 51 -0.05 8.26 -13.01
CA GLY A 51 0.82 8.53 -11.88
C GLY A 51 1.38 9.95 -11.83
N GLY A 52 2.03 10.28 -10.71
CA GLY A 52 2.76 11.55 -10.60
C GLY A 52 3.56 11.79 -11.88
N ARG A 53 3.35 12.92 -12.56
CA ARG A 53 3.97 13.15 -13.89
C ARG A 53 5.51 13.12 -13.87
N LYS A 54 6.10 13.20 -12.67
CA LYS A 54 7.53 13.21 -12.40
C LYS A 54 7.78 12.55 -11.05
N TYR A 55 8.86 11.80 -10.95
CA TYR A 55 9.34 11.16 -9.71
C TYR A 55 9.94 12.17 -8.73
N GLU A 56 10.65 13.19 -9.25
CA GLU A 56 11.44 14.15 -8.46
C GLU A 56 10.70 14.78 -7.27
N PRO A 57 9.44 15.26 -7.38
CA PRO A 57 8.76 15.89 -6.25
C PRO A 57 8.51 14.93 -5.06
N MET A 58 8.31 13.63 -5.33
CA MET A 58 8.19 12.63 -4.28
C MET A 58 9.54 12.38 -3.63
N LYS A 59 10.60 12.25 -4.43
CA LYS A 59 11.98 12.10 -3.95
C LYS A 59 12.39 13.27 -3.05
N ASP A 60 12.15 14.49 -3.49
CA ASP A 60 12.45 15.71 -2.73
C ASP A 60 11.72 15.75 -1.37
N ASP A 61 10.45 15.35 -1.35
CA ASP A 61 9.68 15.24 -0.12
C ASP A 61 10.33 14.25 0.85
N ILE A 62 10.67 13.04 0.38
CA ILE A 62 11.31 11.98 1.18
C ILE A 62 12.66 12.46 1.72
N LEU A 63 13.53 12.98 0.83
CA LEU A 63 14.87 13.48 1.18
C LEU A 63 14.82 14.63 2.18
N ARG A 64 13.81 15.51 2.09
CA ARG A 64 13.63 16.61 3.05
C ARG A 64 13.41 16.09 4.47
N PHE A 65 12.54 15.09 4.65
CA PHE A 65 12.28 14.50 5.96
C PHE A 65 13.47 13.69 6.49
N LEU A 66 14.15 12.92 5.62
CA LEU A 66 15.38 12.20 5.95
C LEU A 66 16.48 13.14 6.48
N LYS A 67 16.58 14.35 5.93
CA LYS A 67 17.53 15.40 6.37
C LYS A 67 17.12 16.06 7.69
N GLN A 68 15.81 16.25 7.92
CA GLN A 68 15.27 16.88 9.13
C GLN A 68 15.43 15.98 10.36
N GLU A 69 15.25 14.68 10.19
CA GLU A 69 15.26 13.69 11.28
C GLU A 69 16.54 12.85 11.20
N LYS A 70 17.58 13.21 11.98
CA LYS A 70 18.91 12.57 11.93
C LYS A 70 19.13 11.46 12.97
N GLY A 71 18.10 11.11 13.73
CA GLY A 71 18.22 10.10 14.79
C GLY A 71 18.53 8.71 14.24
N SER A 72 19.40 7.97 14.91
CA SER A 72 19.73 6.57 14.57
C SER A 72 18.57 5.59 14.81
N LYS A 73 17.52 6.04 15.49
CA LYS A 73 16.29 5.29 15.77
C LYS A 73 15.10 5.78 14.94
N VAL A 74 15.35 6.43 13.80
CA VAL A 74 14.32 6.93 12.89
C VAL A 74 14.43 6.22 11.55
N PHE A 75 13.31 5.68 11.08
CA PHE A 75 13.16 4.96 9.83
C PHE A 75 12.04 5.55 9.00
N PHE A 76 12.08 5.28 7.70
CA PHE A 76 11.17 5.83 6.71
C PHE A 76 10.71 4.72 5.79
N THR A 77 9.43 4.72 5.45
CA THR A 77 8.85 3.75 4.53
C THR A 77 7.80 4.40 3.64
N THR A 78 7.36 3.69 2.61
CA THR A 78 6.34 4.17 1.67
C THR A 78 5.16 3.22 1.65
N MET A 79 4.02 3.68 1.17
CA MET A 79 2.87 2.86 0.81
C MET A 79 2.24 3.53 -0.40
N ILE A 80 2.71 3.12 -1.59
CA ILE A 80 2.38 3.73 -2.88
C ILE A 80 2.02 2.65 -3.90
N ASP A 81 1.07 2.92 -4.78
CA ASP A 81 0.61 1.99 -5.79
C ASP A 81 1.60 1.91 -6.96
N LEU A 82 1.94 0.69 -7.37
CA LEU A 82 2.80 0.41 -8.52
C LEU A 82 2.31 1.04 -9.83
N TYR A 83 1.00 1.27 -9.96
CA TYR A 83 0.39 1.85 -11.17
C TYR A 83 0.33 3.38 -11.14
N ALA A 84 0.64 3.99 -10.00
CA ALA A 84 0.67 5.43 -9.80
C ALA A 84 2.10 6.00 -9.73
N ILE A 85 3.12 5.14 -9.77
CA ILE A 85 4.51 5.60 -9.88
C ILE A 85 4.73 6.35 -11.20
N ALA A 86 5.67 7.29 -11.16
CA ALA A 86 5.96 8.16 -12.28
C ALA A 86 6.66 7.39 -13.43
N PRO A 87 6.49 7.79 -14.70
CA PRO A 87 7.18 7.15 -15.82
C PRO A 87 8.72 7.22 -15.75
N ASP A 88 9.25 8.21 -15.03
CA ASP A 88 10.69 8.42 -14.77
C ASP A 88 11.14 7.82 -13.42
N PHE A 89 10.35 6.93 -12.82
CA PHE A 89 10.70 6.25 -11.58
C PHE A 89 11.92 5.33 -11.78
N PRO A 90 12.87 5.28 -10.82
CA PRO A 90 14.11 4.52 -10.95
C PRO A 90 13.85 3.03 -11.22
N GLY A 91 14.42 2.52 -12.31
CA GLY A 91 14.30 1.12 -12.70
C GLY A 91 13.01 0.73 -13.42
N LEU A 92 12.07 1.67 -13.67
CA LEU A 92 10.77 1.33 -14.26
C LEU A 92 10.88 0.77 -15.67
N ALA A 93 11.78 1.32 -16.49
CA ALA A 93 11.99 0.84 -17.86
C ALA A 93 12.57 -0.58 -17.86
N GLU A 94 13.52 -0.87 -16.98
CA GLU A 94 14.16 -2.17 -16.83
C GLU A 94 13.19 -3.23 -16.28
N ALA A 95 12.33 -2.82 -15.34
CA ALA A 95 11.32 -3.66 -14.72
C ALA A 95 10.23 -4.15 -15.70
N GLU A 96 10.12 -3.57 -16.89
CA GLU A 96 9.20 -4.04 -17.94
C GLU A 96 9.52 -5.48 -18.39
N SER A 97 10.80 -5.87 -18.35
CA SER A 97 11.22 -7.25 -18.62
C SER A 97 10.66 -8.27 -17.62
N LEU A 98 10.30 -7.81 -16.41
CA LEU A 98 9.75 -8.62 -15.32
C LEU A 98 8.22 -8.59 -15.27
N ARG A 99 7.54 -8.02 -16.27
CA ARG A 99 6.07 -7.83 -16.26
C ARG A 99 5.25 -9.09 -16.01
N GLN A 100 5.76 -10.25 -16.42
CA GLN A 100 5.11 -11.55 -16.21
C GLN A 100 5.32 -12.12 -14.79
N ASN A 101 6.19 -11.51 -13.98
CA ASN A 101 6.47 -11.89 -12.60
C ASN A 101 6.21 -10.68 -11.67
N PRO A 102 4.94 -10.37 -11.34
CA PRO A 102 4.59 -9.13 -10.66
C PRO A 102 5.30 -8.91 -9.31
N VAL A 103 5.52 -9.99 -8.54
CA VAL A 103 6.24 -9.94 -7.26
C VAL A 103 7.70 -9.57 -7.47
N GLN A 104 8.42 -10.28 -8.36
CA GLN A 104 9.81 -9.97 -8.68
C GLN A 104 9.96 -8.55 -9.25
N ARG A 105 8.98 -8.11 -10.04
CA ARG A 105 8.94 -6.76 -10.60
C ARG A 105 8.87 -5.69 -9.51
N VAL A 106 7.99 -5.87 -8.53
CA VAL A 106 7.84 -4.89 -7.44
C VAL A 106 9.04 -4.88 -6.51
N GLU A 107 9.58 -6.06 -6.17
CA GLU A 107 10.81 -6.19 -5.36
C GLU A 107 12.01 -5.51 -6.04
N PHE A 108 12.15 -5.68 -7.37
CA PHE A 108 13.18 -5.00 -8.15
C PHE A 108 13.03 -3.47 -8.09
N LEU A 109 11.81 -2.96 -8.20
CA LEU A 109 11.54 -1.52 -8.13
C LEU A 109 11.81 -0.96 -6.74
N GLU A 110 11.44 -1.68 -5.69
CA GLU A 110 11.76 -1.32 -4.32
C GLU A 110 13.28 -1.26 -4.09
N GLN A 111 14.03 -2.22 -4.64
CA GLN A 111 15.50 -2.19 -4.60
C GLN A 111 16.05 -0.93 -5.30
N ARG A 112 15.60 -0.65 -6.53
CA ARG A 112 16.04 0.54 -7.29
C ARG A 112 15.67 1.83 -6.58
N PHE A 113 14.51 1.86 -5.91
CA PHE A 113 14.07 3.00 -5.11
C PHE A 113 14.97 3.21 -3.87
N ALA A 114 15.29 2.13 -3.15
CA ALA A 114 16.21 2.19 -2.01
C ALA A 114 17.60 2.69 -2.42
N GLU A 115 18.13 2.20 -3.56
CA GLU A 115 19.41 2.61 -4.11
C GLU A 115 19.43 4.09 -4.52
N ASP A 116 18.36 4.57 -5.17
CA ASP A 116 18.22 5.97 -5.59
C ASP A 116 18.10 6.95 -4.40
N ILE A 117 17.37 6.56 -3.34
CA ILE A 117 17.29 7.34 -2.10
C ILE A 117 18.60 7.29 -1.30
N SER A 118 19.29 6.14 -1.33
CA SER A 118 20.63 5.94 -0.77
C SER A 118 20.75 6.27 0.72
N ASP A 119 19.74 5.91 1.51
CA ASP A 119 19.76 6.04 2.98
C ASP A 119 19.37 4.71 3.63
N PRO A 120 20.20 4.12 4.52
CA PRO A 120 19.93 2.82 5.12
C PRO A 120 18.69 2.81 6.03
N ARG A 121 18.18 3.98 6.43
CA ARG A 121 16.96 4.14 7.23
C ARG A 121 15.69 4.07 6.37
N PHE A 122 15.83 4.07 5.04
CA PHE A 122 14.72 4.03 4.10
C PHE A 122 14.41 2.59 3.69
N ILE A 123 13.17 2.18 3.92
CA ILE A 123 12.63 0.85 3.64
C ILE A 123 11.44 1.06 2.70
N PRO A 124 11.64 1.11 1.39
CA PRO A 124 10.55 1.33 0.46
C PRO A 124 9.57 0.16 0.50
N TYR A 125 8.31 0.50 0.24
CA TYR A 125 7.26 -0.46 -0.08
C TYR A 125 6.35 0.10 -1.17
N ILE A 126 6.13 -0.72 -2.19
CA ILE A 126 5.28 -0.43 -3.34
C ILE A 126 4.17 -1.48 -3.34
N GLN A 127 2.93 -1.03 -3.21
CA GLN A 127 1.77 -1.90 -3.34
C GLN A 127 1.67 -2.38 -4.79
N LEU A 128 1.72 -3.69 -4.97
CA LEU A 128 1.76 -4.34 -6.27
C LEU A 128 0.55 -3.93 -7.13
N HIS A 129 -0.61 -3.77 -6.50
CA HIS A 129 -1.86 -3.25 -7.07
C HIS A 129 -2.51 -2.22 -6.13
N GLU A 130 -3.74 -1.81 -6.42
CA GLU A 130 -4.50 -0.88 -5.56
C GLU A 130 -4.70 -1.43 -4.14
N TYR A 131 -4.82 -0.53 -3.17
CA TYR A 131 -5.25 -0.83 -1.79
C TYR A 131 -6.41 -1.85 -1.69
N GLU A 132 -7.39 -1.76 -2.59
CA GLU A 132 -8.56 -2.64 -2.62
C GLU A 132 -8.24 -4.13 -2.77
N ALA A 133 -7.05 -4.49 -3.25
CA ALA A 133 -6.59 -5.86 -3.25
C ALA A 133 -6.70 -6.50 -1.85
N TYR A 134 -6.42 -5.75 -0.78
CA TYR A 134 -6.55 -6.26 0.59
C TYR A 134 -7.98 -6.62 0.98
N LEU A 135 -8.99 -5.96 0.39
CA LEU A 135 -10.39 -6.25 0.69
C LEU A 135 -10.85 -7.61 0.13
N PHE A 136 -10.07 -8.21 -0.77
CA PHE A 136 -10.28 -9.59 -1.22
C PHE A 136 -9.69 -10.65 -0.27
N ALA A 137 -8.97 -10.23 0.79
CA ALA A 137 -8.50 -11.15 1.81
C ALA A 137 -9.66 -11.75 2.61
N ASP A 138 -10.75 -11.01 2.79
CA ASP A 138 -12.01 -11.55 3.28
C ASP A 138 -13.20 -10.69 2.78
N PRO A 139 -13.81 -11.07 1.64
CA PRO A 139 -14.95 -10.36 1.08
C PRO A 139 -16.21 -10.33 1.97
N THR A 140 -16.28 -11.12 3.05
CA THR A 140 -17.42 -11.04 3.98
C THR A 140 -17.52 -9.69 4.70
N CYS A 141 -16.42 -8.93 4.76
CA CYS A 141 -16.42 -7.58 5.32
C CYS A 141 -17.46 -6.65 4.67
N PHE A 142 -17.84 -6.89 3.41
CA PHE A 142 -18.82 -6.08 2.69
C PHE A 142 -20.26 -6.23 3.22
N GLU A 143 -20.55 -7.21 4.09
CA GLU A 143 -21.84 -7.28 4.83
C GLU A 143 -22.06 -6.02 5.69
N TYR A 144 -21.00 -5.31 6.05
CA TYR A 144 -21.07 -4.02 6.73
C TYR A 144 -21.76 -2.93 5.88
N LEU A 145 -21.64 -2.99 4.56
CA LEU A 145 -22.30 -2.04 3.66
C LEU A 145 -23.74 -2.45 3.34
N ASP A 146 -23.99 -3.75 3.20
CA ASP A 146 -25.30 -4.31 2.93
C ASP A 146 -25.40 -5.74 3.50
N ALA A 147 -26.30 -5.95 4.47
CA ALA A 147 -26.48 -7.26 5.10
C ALA A 147 -27.09 -8.34 4.18
N HIS A 148 -27.59 -7.97 3.00
CA HIS A 148 -28.27 -8.87 2.05
C HIS A 148 -27.48 -9.08 0.75
N CYS A 149 -26.15 -9.04 0.81
CA CYS A 149 -25.25 -9.10 -0.35
C CYS A 149 -24.54 -10.45 -0.58
N THR A 150 -25.15 -11.57 -0.17
CA THR A 150 -24.52 -12.91 -0.26
C THR A 150 -24.02 -13.23 -1.67
N LYS A 151 -24.77 -12.88 -2.72
CA LYS A 151 -24.39 -13.16 -4.12
C LYS A 151 -23.19 -12.31 -4.56
N GLU A 152 -23.13 -11.07 -4.12
CA GLU A 152 -22.05 -10.14 -4.38
C GLU A 152 -20.75 -10.61 -3.71
N ILE A 153 -20.85 -11.04 -2.44
CA ILE A 153 -19.74 -11.63 -1.69
C ILE A 153 -19.25 -12.93 -2.34
N GLU A 154 -20.16 -13.83 -2.72
CA GLU A 154 -19.82 -15.05 -3.47
C GLU A 154 -19.08 -14.73 -4.78
N ALA A 155 -19.51 -13.68 -5.50
CA ALA A 155 -18.84 -13.24 -6.72
C ALA A 155 -17.43 -12.67 -6.45
N LEU A 156 -17.24 -11.89 -5.38
CA LEU A 156 -15.91 -11.41 -4.99
C LEU A 156 -14.99 -12.55 -4.54
N ASN A 157 -15.53 -13.52 -3.79
CA ASN A 157 -14.80 -14.74 -3.41
C ASN A 157 -14.39 -15.57 -4.63
N ALA A 158 -15.29 -15.74 -5.61
CA ALA A 158 -14.99 -16.43 -6.85
C ALA A 158 -13.89 -15.73 -7.67
N ILE A 159 -13.78 -14.40 -7.58
CA ILE A 159 -12.66 -13.64 -8.15
C ILE A 159 -11.39 -13.89 -7.34
N ALA A 160 -11.43 -13.77 -6.01
CA ALA A 160 -10.24 -13.98 -5.17
C ALA A 160 -9.63 -15.37 -5.39
N ASN A 161 -10.46 -16.40 -5.57
CA ASN A 161 -10.03 -17.79 -5.81
C ASN A 161 -9.41 -18.05 -7.18
N GLN A 162 -9.45 -17.08 -8.11
CA GLN A 162 -8.74 -17.18 -9.40
C GLN A 162 -7.26 -16.84 -9.28
N TYR A 163 -6.83 -16.27 -8.15
CA TYR A 163 -5.47 -15.81 -7.91
C TYR A 163 -4.89 -16.53 -6.70
N GLU A 164 -3.57 -16.71 -6.70
CA GLU A 164 -2.86 -17.29 -5.57
C GLU A 164 -2.94 -16.40 -4.33
N THR A 165 -2.88 -15.08 -4.52
CA THR A 165 -2.95 -14.09 -3.46
C THR A 165 -3.83 -12.91 -3.90
N PRO A 166 -4.47 -12.18 -2.95
CA PRO A 166 -5.20 -10.96 -3.28
C PRO A 166 -4.30 -9.89 -3.93
N GLU A 167 -3.00 -9.89 -3.61
CA GLU A 167 -2.03 -8.96 -4.18
C GLU A 167 -1.80 -9.12 -5.68
N LEU A 168 -2.26 -10.24 -6.28
CA LEU A 168 -2.17 -10.50 -7.72
C LEU A 168 -3.47 -10.18 -8.48
N ILE A 169 -4.52 -9.73 -7.78
CA ILE A 169 -5.79 -9.37 -8.41
C ILE A 169 -5.60 -8.08 -9.22
N ASN A 170 -5.33 -8.21 -10.52
CA ASN A 170 -5.31 -7.10 -11.45
C ASN A 170 -5.28 -7.58 -12.91
N ASP A 171 -6.30 -7.23 -13.69
CA ASP A 171 -6.28 -7.49 -15.15
C ASP A 171 -6.46 -6.23 -16.00
N GLY A 172 -6.10 -5.06 -15.45
CA GLY A 172 -6.08 -3.79 -16.19
C GLY A 172 -7.26 -2.85 -15.91
N GLN A 173 -7.50 -1.91 -16.82
CA GLN A 173 -8.30 -0.70 -16.55
C GLN A 173 -9.77 -0.94 -16.16
N GLN A 174 -10.37 -2.06 -16.57
CA GLN A 174 -11.77 -2.41 -16.28
C GLN A 174 -11.92 -3.46 -15.16
N THR A 175 -10.81 -4.08 -14.76
CA THR A 175 -10.76 -5.26 -13.89
C THR A 175 -9.80 -5.05 -12.71
N ALA A 176 -9.39 -3.80 -12.47
CA ALA A 176 -8.71 -3.40 -11.25
C ALA A 176 -9.56 -3.73 -10.01
N PRO A 177 -8.95 -4.06 -8.86
CA PRO A 177 -9.67 -4.41 -7.62
C PRO A 177 -10.82 -3.45 -7.28
N SER A 178 -10.57 -2.14 -7.34
CA SER A 178 -11.60 -1.14 -7.03
C SER A 178 -12.79 -1.18 -7.99
N LYS A 179 -12.55 -1.48 -9.28
CA LYS A 179 -13.64 -1.61 -10.27
C LYS A 179 -14.48 -2.85 -10.05
N ARG A 180 -13.84 -3.96 -9.68
CA ARG A 180 -14.53 -5.21 -9.33
C ARG A 180 -15.43 -5.04 -8.12
N ILE A 181 -14.94 -4.36 -7.08
CA ILE A 181 -15.73 -4.03 -5.89
C ILE A 181 -16.87 -3.08 -6.25
N ILE A 182 -16.61 -1.97 -6.95
CA ILE A 182 -17.64 -0.98 -7.32
C ILE A 182 -18.75 -1.59 -8.19
N ALA A 183 -18.43 -2.56 -9.04
CA ALA A 183 -19.42 -3.26 -9.85
C ALA A 183 -20.41 -4.08 -9.00
N LYS A 184 -20.02 -4.50 -7.79
CA LYS A 184 -20.86 -5.24 -6.84
C LYS A 184 -21.46 -4.33 -5.77
N PHE A 185 -20.70 -3.35 -5.33
CA PHE A 185 -21.03 -2.38 -4.30
C PHE A 185 -20.84 -0.95 -4.82
N PRO A 186 -21.78 -0.40 -5.61
CA PRO A 186 -21.64 0.93 -6.21
C PRO A 186 -21.41 2.06 -5.19
N ASP A 187 -21.98 1.92 -3.99
CA ASP A 187 -21.83 2.89 -2.91
C ASP A 187 -20.42 2.94 -2.32
N TYR A 188 -19.65 1.84 -2.41
CA TYR A 188 -18.22 1.85 -2.09
C TYR A 188 -17.48 2.93 -2.90
N GLY A 189 -17.82 3.08 -4.18
CA GLY A 189 -17.20 4.05 -5.08
C GLY A 189 -17.40 5.50 -4.66
N LYS A 190 -18.48 5.81 -3.92
CA LYS A 190 -18.79 7.17 -3.45
C LYS A 190 -17.97 7.59 -2.24
N ALA A 191 -17.48 6.63 -1.45
CA ALA A 191 -16.79 6.87 -0.19
C ALA A 191 -15.59 5.93 0.02
N LYS A 192 -14.87 5.61 -1.06
CA LYS A 192 -13.71 4.70 -1.11
C LYS A 192 -12.70 4.95 0.04
N SER A 193 -12.31 6.20 0.24
CA SER A 193 -11.30 6.57 1.25
C SER A 193 -11.80 6.46 2.70
N ALA A 194 -13.11 6.37 2.92
CA ALA A 194 -13.69 6.17 4.25
C ALA A 194 -14.01 4.69 4.49
N PHE A 195 -14.63 4.01 3.53
CA PHE A 195 -15.00 2.61 3.66
C PHE A 195 -13.82 1.65 3.52
N GLY A 196 -12.84 1.93 2.65
CA GLY A 196 -11.69 1.06 2.44
C GLY A 196 -10.93 0.73 3.74
N PRO A 197 -10.54 1.74 4.55
CA PRO A 197 -9.90 1.51 5.84
C PRO A 197 -10.79 0.76 6.84
N GLN A 198 -12.08 1.15 6.94
CA GLN A 198 -13.04 0.49 7.84
C GLN A 198 -13.22 -1.00 7.50
N LEU A 199 -13.33 -1.33 6.22
CA LEU A 199 -13.46 -2.72 5.78
C LEU A 199 -12.18 -3.51 6.07
N ALA A 200 -11.00 -2.93 5.87
CA ALA A 200 -9.75 -3.58 6.24
C ALA A 200 -9.60 -3.79 7.76
N GLU A 201 -10.11 -2.87 8.59
CA GLU A 201 -10.19 -3.06 10.05
C GLU A 201 -11.07 -4.26 10.41
N LEU A 202 -12.22 -4.41 9.73
CA LEU A 202 -13.13 -5.55 9.94
C LEU A 202 -12.48 -6.88 9.53
N ILE A 203 -11.73 -6.90 8.43
CA ILE A 203 -10.95 -8.08 8.02
C ILE A 203 -9.86 -8.39 9.05
N GLY A 204 -9.21 -7.35 9.56
CA GLY A 204 -8.12 -7.46 10.52
C GLY A 204 -6.76 -7.72 9.87
N LEU A 205 -5.72 -7.17 10.49
CA LEU A 205 -4.36 -7.18 9.94
C LEU A 205 -3.79 -8.60 9.81
N GLU A 206 -4.10 -9.50 10.73
CA GLU A 206 -3.63 -10.90 10.71
C GLU A 206 -4.16 -11.67 9.49
N VAL A 207 -5.43 -11.46 9.12
CA VAL A 207 -6.00 -12.08 7.92
C VAL A 207 -5.35 -11.50 6.68
N ILE A 208 -5.23 -10.17 6.58
CA ILE A 208 -4.58 -9.49 5.45
C ILE A 208 -3.16 -10.00 5.25
N ARG A 209 -2.32 -9.98 6.29
CA ARG A 209 -0.92 -10.42 6.17
C ARG A 209 -0.78 -11.91 5.86
N SER A 210 -1.70 -12.75 6.33
CA SER A 210 -1.64 -14.19 6.04
C SER A 210 -1.92 -14.50 4.56
N ARG A 211 -2.70 -13.64 3.89
CA ARG A 211 -3.09 -13.79 2.48
C ARG A 211 -2.26 -12.94 1.51
N CYS A 212 -1.54 -11.94 2.00
CA CYS A 212 -0.74 -11.01 1.19
C CYS A 212 0.77 -11.14 1.54
N PRO A 213 1.50 -12.09 0.92
CA PRO A 213 2.90 -12.37 1.26
C PRO A 213 3.86 -11.20 1.08
N HIS A 214 3.68 -10.37 0.05
CA HIS A 214 4.55 -9.24 -0.22
C HIS A 214 4.38 -8.17 0.88
N PHE A 215 3.13 -7.80 1.18
CA PHE A 215 2.79 -6.96 2.33
C PHE A 215 3.31 -7.52 3.65
N ASN A 216 3.17 -8.83 3.88
CA ASN A 216 3.65 -9.48 5.10
C ASN A 216 5.18 -9.39 5.24
N THR A 217 5.91 -9.59 4.14
CA THR A 217 7.37 -9.49 4.12
C THR A 217 7.83 -8.08 4.51
N TRP A 218 7.17 -7.06 3.98
CA TRP A 218 7.40 -5.67 4.39
C TRP A 218 7.07 -5.43 5.86
N LEU A 219 5.90 -5.89 6.33
CA LEU A 219 5.47 -5.70 7.71
C LEU A 219 6.44 -6.36 8.70
N LEU A 220 6.89 -7.59 8.43
CA LEU A 220 7.90 -8.29 9.23
C LEU A 220 9.22 -7.51 9.30
N ARG A 221 9.63 -6.87 8.20
CA ARG A 221 10.82 -6.02 8.19
C ARG A 221 10.63 -4.81 9.12
N LEU A 222 9.45 -4.19 9.11
CA LEU A 222 9.15 -3.08 10.01
C LEU A 222 9.10 -3.52 11.48
N GLU A 223 8.48 -4.66 11.78
CA GLU A 223 8.46 -5.25 13.13
C GLU A 223 9.87 -5.50 13.68
N SER A 224 10.82 -5.86 12.81
CA SER A 224 12.20 -6.17 13.20
C SER A 224 13.07 -4.95 13.50
N LEU A 225 12.58 -3.72 13.27
CA LEU A 225 13.38 -2.50 13.41
C LEU A 225 13.94 -2.29 14.80
N ASN A 226 13.24 -2.72 15.85
CA ASN A 226 13.75 -2.64 17.24
C ASN A 226 14.82 -3.70 17.57
N HIS A 227 15.00 -4.71 16.72
CA HIS A 227 15.94 -5.83 16.91
C HIS A 227 17.27 -5.63 16.18
N THR A 228 17.51 -4.49 15.55
CA THR A 228 18.79 -4.23 14.86
C THR A 228 19.94 -4.29 15.87
N PRO A 229 20.90 -5.23 15.75
CA PRO A 229 22.04 -5.30 16.65
C PRO A 229 22.83 -3.98 16.58
N SER A 230 23.31 -3.53 17.73
CA SER A 230 24.09 -2.30 17.87
C SER A 230 25.45 -2.39 17.18
#